data_AF-M5RCH9-F1
#
_entry.id   AF-M5RCH9-F1
#
_cell.length_a   1.000
_cell.length_b   1.000
_cell.length_c   1.000
_cell.angle_alpha   90.00
_cell.angle_beta   90.00
_cell.angle_gamma   90.00
#
_symmetry.space_group_name_H-M   'P 1'
#
loop_
_entity.id
_entity.type
_entity.pdbx_description
1 polymer ?
#
loop_
_entity_poly.entity_id
_entity_poly.type
_entity_poly.pdbx_seq_one_letter_code
_entity_poly.pdbx_strand_id
1 'polypeptide(L)'
;MDVVHIGSTSISGLIARPTIDVLAGVNDIAMMESAALLIEGLNYRRSETPDWAGAAIMLSKPRYVTPDQPDPTHCVYLMQTSTPAWTQAVSIRDYLRQNAESALDFEEAKVRRWRSGEGDLQQYEADKAIFFAHLIDQIDAS
;
A
#
# COMPACT_ATOMS: atom_id res chain seq x y z
N MET A 1 -13.93 3.85 13.21
CA MET A 1 -13.54 3.52 11.84
C MET A 1 -12.51 4.54 11.45
N ASP A 2 -11.29 4.09 11.25
CA ASP A 2 -10.16 4.94 10.90
C ASP A 2 -9.84 4.76 9.42
N VAL A 3 -9.41 5.84 8.77
CA VAL A 3 -8.87 5.81 7.41
C VAL A 3 -7.45 6.34 7.48
N VAL A 4 -6.51 5.53 7.01
CA VAL A 4 -5.09 5.80 7.24
C VAL A 4 -4.35 5.78 5.90
N HIS A 5 -3.81 6.93 5.52
CA HIS A 5 -2.93 7.04 4.34
C HIS A 5 -1.61 6.33 4.63
N ILE A 6 -1.26 5.37 3.77
CA ILE A 6 -0.05 4.55 3.80
C ILE A 6 0.64 4.58 2.42
N GLY A 7 1.65 3.73 2.22
CA GLY A 7 2.38 3.65 0.97
C GLY A 7 3.32 4.84 0.75
N SER A 8 4.02 4.84 -0.38
CA SER A 8 5.06 5.85 -0.66
C SER A 8 4.50 7.27 -0.69
N THR A 9 3.27 7.48 -1.16
CA THR A 9 2.65 8.81 -1.26
C THR A 9 2.31 9.41 0.11
N SER A 10 2.33 8.61 1.19
CA SER A 10 2.14 9.10 2.56
C SER A 10 3.41 9.66 3.20
N ILE A 11 4.56 9.53 2.55
CA ILE A 11 5.86 10.02 3.04
C ILE A 11 6.21 11.31 2.29
N SER A 12 6.36 12.41 3.02
CA SER A 12 6.64 13.72 2.42
C SER A 12 8.00 13.73 1.74
N GLY A 13 8.09 14.30 0.53
CA GLY A 13 9.33 14.45 -0.23
C GLY A 13 9.78 13.21 -1.00
N LEU A 14 9.08 12.07 -0.87
CA LEU A 14 9.46 10.81 -1.48
C LEU A 14 8.93 10.67 -2.91
N ILE A 15 9.80 10.30 -3.86
CA ILE A 15 9.38 9.91 -5.22
C ILE A 15 8.49 8.66 -5.14
N ALA A 16 7.29 8.78 -5.68
CA ALA A 16 6.28 7.73 -5.63
C ALA A 16 5.52 7.62 -6.95
N ARG A 17 5.04 6.41 -7.27
CA ARG A 17 3.96 6.24 -8.24
C ARG A 17 2.75 7.05 -7.77
N PRO A 18 2.03 7.75 -8.66
CA PRO A 18 0.90 8.61 -8.29
C PRO A 18 -0.38 7.80 -7.99
N THR A 19 -0.27 6.86 -7.04
CA THR A 19 -1.35 6.02 -6.51
C THR A 19 -1.44 6.26 -4.99
N ILE A 20 -2.64 6.53 -4.50
CA ILE A 20 -2.90 6.74 -3.07
C ILE A 20 -3.32 5.42 -2.44
N ASP A 21 -2.53 4.91 -1.50
CA ASP A 21 -2.82 3.69 -0.76
C ASP A 21 -3.42 4.05 0.61
N VAL A 22 -4.58 3.50 0.95
CA VAL A 22 -5.23 3.75 2.25
C VAL A 22 -5.65 2.45 2.91
N LEU A 23 -5.47 2.37 4.22
CA LEU A 23 -6.16 1.40 5.05
C LEU A 23 -7.53 1.97 5.42
N ALA A 24 -8.59 1.18 5.28
CA ALA A 24 -9.92 1.51 5.77
C ALA A 24 -10.30 0.49 6.85
N GLY A 25 -10.50 0.98 8.08
CA GLY A 25 -10.66 0.15 9.25
C GLY A 25 -12.12 -0.10 9.62
N VAL A 26 -12.53 -1.35 9.70
CA VAL A 26 -13.80 -1.77 10.33
C VAL A 26 -13.56 -2.31 11.74
N ASN A 27 -14.56 -2.17 12.61
CA ASN A 27 -14.47 -2.70 13.98
C ASN A 27 -14.86 -4.19 14.06
N ASP A 28 -15.67 -4.67 13.12
CA ASP A 28 -16.18 -6.04 13.06
C ASP A 28 -16.03 -6.57 11.62
N ILE A 29 -15.51 -7.79 11.49
CA ILE A 29 -15.36 -8.48 10.21
C ILE A 29 -16.69 -8.65 9.48
N ALA A 30 -17.80 -8.76 10.24
CA ALA A 30 -19.14 -8.84 9.67
C ALA A 30 -19.53 -7.58 8.87
N MET A 31 -18.83 -6.45 9.08
CA MET A 31 -19.04 -5.20 8.34
C MET A 31 -18.20 -5.11 7.06
N MET A 32 -17.26 -6.02 6.79
CA MET A 32 -16.36 -5.87 5.64
C MET A 32 -17.12 -5.87 4.32
N GLU A 33 -18.03 -6.81 4.10
CA GLU A 33 -18.75 -6.92 2.82
C GLU A 33 -19.69 -5.73 2.60
N SER A 34 -20.40 -5.28 3.63
CA SER A 34 -21.28 -4.10 3.50
C SER A 34 -20.49 -2.82 3.27
N ALA A 35 -19.34 -2.66 3.92
CA ALA A 35 -18.43 -1.53 3.67
C ALA A 35 -17.80 -1.60 2.26
N ALA A 36 -17.42 -2.79 1.79
CA ALA A 36 -16.90 -2.99 0.44
C ALA A 36 -17.93 -2.55 -0.60
N LEU A 37 -19.20 -2.97 -0.47
CA LEU A 37 -20.28 -2.58 -1.37
C LEU A 37 -20.48 -1.06 -1.44
N LEU A 38 -20.36 -0.35 -0.31
CA LEU A 38 -20.43 1.11 -0.29
C LEU A 38 -19.26 1.76 -1.05
N ILE A 39 -18.05 1.21 -0.91
CA ILE A 39 -16.85 1.69 -1.61
C ILE A 39 -16.95 1.39 -3.12
N GLU A 40 -17.45 0.21 -3.51
CA GLU A 40 -17.73 -0.14 -4.91
C GLU A 40 -18.71 0.86 -5.56
N GLY A 41 -19.72 1.32 -4.81
CA GLY A 41 -20.64 2.39 -5.23
C GLY A 41 -19.98 3.73 -5.57
N LEU A 42 -18.71 3.94 -5.18
CA LEU A 42 -17.89 5.12 -5.50
C LEU A 42 -16.98 4.90 -6.74
N ASN A 43 -17.32 3.92 -7.58
CA ASN A 43 -16.57 3.46 -8.75
C ASN A 43 -15.21 2.80 -8.43
N TYR A 44 -15.07 2.25 -7.23
CA TYR A 44 -13.98 1.31 -6.95
C TYR A 44 -14.36 -0.09 -7.44
N ARG A 45 -13.34 -0.92 -7.69
CA ARG A 45 -13.51 -2.32 -8.08
C ARG A 45 -12.66 -3.20 -7.19
N ARG A 46 -13.18 -4.37 -6.80
CA ARG A 46 -12.35 -5.38 -6.12
C ARG A 46 -11.17 -5.74 -7.01
N SER A 47 -10.01 -5.86 -6.37
CA SER A 47 -8.75 -6.27 -6.99
C SER A 47 -8.16 -7.43 -6.20
N GLU A 48 -7.16 -8.09 -6.75
CA GLU A 48 -6.43 -9.13 -6.03
C GLU A 48 -5.78 -8.52 -4.77
N THR A 49 -6.08 -9.10 -3.62
CA THR A 49 -5.48 -8.67 -2.34
C THR A 49 -4.05 -9.20 -2.28
N PRO A 50 -3.04 -8.34 -2.06
CA PRO A 50 -1.65 -8.80 -1.95
C PRO A 50 -1.43 -9.56 -0.64
N ASP A 51 -0.49 -10.51 -0.65
CA ASP A 51 -0.20 -11.41 0.47
C ASP A 51 0.00 -10.69 1.82
N TRP A 52 0.67 -9.53 1.82
CA TRP A 52 0.94 -8.77 3.04
C TRP A 52 -0.35 -8.26 3.73
N ALA A 53 -1.43 -8.07 2.96
CA ALA A 53 -2.69 -7.53 3.46
C ALA A 53 -3.63 -8.62 4.03
N GLY A 54 -3.23 -9.89 3.96
CA GLY A 54 -3.96 -11.02 4.54
C GLY A 54 -5.41 -11.09 4.08
N ALA A 55 -6.35 -11.12 5.03
CA ALA A 55 -7.79 -11.25 4.77
C ALA A 55 -8.49 -9.94 4.36
N ALA A 56 -7.74 -8.89 4.00
CA ALA A 56 -8.32 -7.63 3.56
C ALA A 56 -9.09 -7.79 2.24
N ILE A 57 -10.10 -6.94 2.05
CA ILE A 57 -10.70 -6.72 0.74
C ILE A 57 -9.95 -5.55 0.10
N MET A 58 -9.22 -5.79 -0.98
CA MET A 58 -8.59 -4.74 -1.76
C MET A 58 -9.56 -4.18 -2.79
N LEU A 59 -9.77 -2.86 -2.78
CA LEU A 59 -10.56 -2.15 -3.77
C LEU A 59 -9.73 -1.05 -4.44
N SER A 60 -9.78 -0.97 -5.76
CA SER A 60 -8.98 -0.03 -6.54
C SER A 60 -9.86 0.86 -7.41
N LYS A 61 -9.51 2.15 -7.47
CA LYS A 61 -10.18 3.12 -8.33
C LYS A 61 -9.41 3.28 -9.63
N PRO A 62 -9.95 2.81 -10.78
CA PRO A 62 -9.22 2.80 -12.03
C PRO A 62 -8.94 4.22 -12.53
N ARG A 63 -7.74 4.44 -13.08
CA ARG A 63 -7.49 5.52 -14.04
C ARG A 63 -7.89 4.97 -15.41
N TYR A 64 -8.90 5.53 -16.03
CA TYR A 64 -9.38 5.07 -17.34
C TYR A 64 -8.33 5.35 -18.42
N VAL A 65 -7.34 4.47 -18.59
CA VAL A 65 -6.29 4.60 -19.63
C VAL A 65 -6.47 3.52 -20.69
N THR A 66 -6.51 2.23 -20.31
CA THR A 66 -6.89 1.11 -21.20
C THR A 66 -7.31 -0.14 -20.39
N PRO A 67 -8.02 -1.13 -20.96
CA PRO A 67 -8.51 -2.32 -20.24
C PRO A 67 -7.42 -3.30 -19.76
N ASP A 68 -6.24 -3.23 -20.36
CA ASP A 68 -5.15 -4.21 -20.31
C ASP A 68 -4.02 -3.84 -19.34
N GLN A 69 -4.07 -2.64 -18.72
CA GLN A 69 -3.10 -2.23 -17.71
C GLN A 69 -3.79 -1.63 -16.47
N PRO A 70 -3.72 -2.31 -15.30
CA PRO A 70 -4.26 -1.75 -14.06
C PRO A 70 -3.42 -0.57 -13.59
N ASP A 71 -3.92 0.65 -13.85
CA ASP A 71 -3.36 1.89 -13.30
C ASP A 71 -4.33 2.56 -12.32
N PRO A 72 -4.37 2.13 -11.04
CA PRO A 72 -5.27 2.74 -10.09
C PRO A 72 -4.78 4.12 -9.61
N THR A 73 -5.73 5.04 -9.46
CA THR A 73 -5.51 6.32 -8.77
C THR A 73 -5.47 6.15 -7.25
N HIS A 74 -6.26 5.21 -6.73
CA HIS A 74 -6.41 4.93 -5.30
C HIS A 74 -6.55 3.42 -5.07
N CYS A 75 -5.94 2.92 -4.01
CA CYS A 75 -6.08 1.57 -3.50
C CYS A 75 -6.55 1.64 -2.05
N VAL A 76 -7.64 0.94 -1.75
CA VAL A 76 -8.22 0.83 -0.42
C VAL A 76 -8.04 -0.61 0.06
N TYR A 77 -7.36 -0.77 1.18
CA TYR A 77 -7.25 -2.03 1.90
C TYR A 77 -8.24 -2.02 3.06
N LEU A 78 -9.40 -2.62 2.84
CA LEU A 78 -10.46 -2.72 3.83
C LEU A 78 -10.21 -3.92 4.75
N MET A 79 -10.01 -3.66 6.04
CA MET A 79 -9.65 -4.70 7.02
C MET A 79 -10.09 -4.31 8.43
N GLN A 80 -10.00 -5.24 9.39
CA GLN A 80 -10.14 -4.90 10.80
C GLN A 80 -8.91 -4.14 11.32
N THR A 81 -9.14 -3.12 12.14
CA THR A 81 -8.06 -2.28 12.71
C THR A 81 -7.13 -3.04 13.66
N SER A 82 -7.58 -4.16 14.22
CA SER A 82 -6.81 -5.02 15.13
C SER A 82 -5.91 -6.02 14.41
N THR A 83 -5.85 -6.02 13.09
CA THR A 83 -5.05 -6.99 12.32
C THR A 83 -3.57 -6.67 12.36
N PRO A 84 -2.67 -7.68 12.33
CA PRO A 84 -1.24 -7.45 12.21
C PRO A 84 -0.85 -6.62 10.97
N ALA A 85 -1.53 -6.86 9.84
CA ALA A 85 -1.32 -6.13 8.60
C ALA A 85 -1.58 -4.63 8.76
N TRP A 86 -2.61 -4.25 9.52
CA TRP A 86 -2.89 -2.84 9.85
C TRP A 86 -1.73 -2.23 10.62
N THR A 87 -1.35 -2.84 11.74
CA THR A 87 -0.27 -2.34 12.61
C THR A 87 1.04 -2.23 11.84
N GLN A 88 1.41 -3.26 11.08
CA GLN A 88 2.67 -3.28 10.31
C GLN A 88 2.72 -2.17 9.26
N ALA A 89 1.65 -1.98 8.47
CA ALA A 89 1.60 -0.94 7.45
C ALA A 89 1.67 0.47 8.05
N VAL A 90 1.04 0.69 9.22
CA VAL A 90 1.15 1.94 9.97
C VAL A 90 2.56 2.16 10.51
N SER A 91 3.16 1.13 11.12
CA SER A 91 4.52 1.20 11.67
C SER A 91 5.57 1.51 10.59
N ILE A 92 5.50 0.88 9.42
CA ILE A 92 6.40 1.19 8.29
C ILE A 92 6.30 2.66 7.90
N ARG A 93 5.07 3.18 7.74
CA ARG A 93 4.86 4.58 7.39
C ARG A 93 5.47 5.50 8.45
N ASP A 94 5.14 5.26 9.72
CA ASP A 94 5.55 6.14 10.80
C ASP A 94 7.07 6.10 11.01
N TYR A 95 7.69 4.93 10.82
CA TYR A 95 9.15 4.79 10.81
C TYR A 95 9.79 5.60 9.68
N LEU A 96 9.31 5.47 8.43
CA LEU A 96 9.88 6.21 7.29
C LEU A 96 9.65 7.73 7.40
N ARG A 97 8.58 8.18 8.07
CA ARG A 97 8.38 9.60 8.36
C ARG A 97 9.35 10.15 9.41
N GLN A 98 9.79 9.31 10.34
CA GLN A 98 10.69 9.70 11.43
C GLN A 98 12.17 9.52 11.06
N ASN A 99 12.49 8.67 10.08
CA ASN A 99 13.85 8.32 9.69
C ASN A 99 14.12 8.73 8.24
N ALA A 100 14.57 9.97 8.05
CA ALA A 100 14.81 10.54 6.72
C ALA A 100 15.87 9.76 5.91
N GLU A 101 16.90 9.22 6.56
CA GLU A 101 17.93 8.40 5.92
C GLU A 101 17.33 7.11 5.34
N SER A 102 16.54 6.37 6.12
CA SER A 102 15.84 5.17 5.64
C SER A 102 14.84 5.47 4.52
N ALA A 103 14.19 6.64 4.55
CA ALA A 103 13.31 7.09 3.47
C ALA A 103 14.07 7.39 2.18
N LEU A 104 15.27 7.96 2.27
CA LEU A 104 16.16 8.17 1.12
C LEU A 104 16.67 6.84 0.55
N ASP A 105 17.10 5.91 1.40
CA ASP A 105 17.51 4.57 0.97
C ASP A 105 16.38 3.84 0.24
N PHE A 106 15.15 3.96 0.75
CA PHE A 106 13.96 3.43 0.10
C PHE A 106 13.71 4.08 -1.26
N GLU A 107 13.89 5.41 -1.37
CA GLU A 107 13.78 6.12 -2.64
C GLU A 107 14.80 5.64 -3.65
N GLU A 108 16.08 5.61 -3.28
CA GLU A 108 17.18 5.22 -4.15
C GLU A 108 17.00 3.79 -4.65
N ALA A 109 16.58 2.87 -3.77
CA ALA A 109 16.25 1.51 -4.14
C ALA A 109 15.14 1.46 -5.22
N LYS A 110 14.04 2.21 -5.02
CA LYS A 110 12.94 2.29 -6.00
C LYS A 110 13.39 2.88 -7.33
N VAL A 111 14.11 3.99 -7.31
CA VAL A 111 14.54 4.72 -8.53
C VAL A 111 15.55 3.90 -9.32
N ARG A 112 16.54 3.31 -8.65
CA ARG A 112 17.57 2.47 -9.28
C ARG A 112 16.93 1.29 -10.00
N ARG A 113 15.99 0.60 -9.34
CA ARG A 113 15.34 -0.59 -9.90
C ARG A 113 14.34 -0.27 -11.00
N TRP A 114 13.58 0.82 -10.88
CA TRP A 114 12.73 1.30 -11.96
C TRP A 114 13.52 1.57 -13.25
N ARG A 115 14.71 2.18 -13.12
CA ARG A 115 15.61 2.44 -14.25
C ARG A 115 16.22 1.18 -14.85
N SER A 116 16.57 0.18 -14.04
CA SER A 116 17.20 -1.06 -14.53
C SER A 116 16.22 -2.08 -15.10
N GLY A 117 14.95 -2.04 -14.67
CA GLY A 117 13.91 -2.96 -15.12
C GLY A 117 13.06 -2.45 -16.28
N GLU A 118 13.47 -1.37 -16.96
CA GLU A 118 12.72 -0.75 -18.08
C GLU A 118 11.25 -0.42 -17.77
N GLY A 119 10.91 -0.23 -16.48
CA GLY A 119 9.53 0.02 -16.04
C GLY A 119 8.67 -1.22 -15.82
N ASP A 120 9.26 -2.41 -15.66
CA ASP A 120 8.54 -3.63 -15.25
C ASP A 120 7.93 -3.47 -13.85
N LEU A 121 6.59 -3.39 -13.82
CA LEU A 121 5.80 -3.24 -12.60
C LEU A 121 5.90 -4.45 -11.67
N GLN A 122 6.00 -5.67 -12.21
CA GLN A 122 6.04 -6.88 -11.40
C GLN A 122 7.37 -6.97 -10.65
N GLN A 123 8.47 -6.70 -11.34
CA GLN A 123 9.78 -6.62 -10.72
C GLN A 123 9.82 -5.50 -9.66
N TYR A 124 9.28 -4.33 -9.98
CA TYR A 124 9.21 -3.19 -9.06
C TYR A 124 8.46 -3.50 -7.76
N GLU A 125 7.34 -4.22 -7.81
CA GLU A 125 6.60 -4.62 -6.61
C GLU A 125 7.30 -5.73 -5.82
N ALA A 126 7.91 -6.71 -6.49
CA ALA A 126 8.71 -7.75 -5.83
C ALA A 126 9.91 -7.15 -5.06
N ASP A 127 10.54 -6.15 -5.66
CA ASP A 127 11.68 -5.45 -5.08
C ASP A 127 11.31 -4.65 -3.82
N LYS A 128 10.15 -3.98 -3.85
CA LYS A 128 9.61 -3.31 -2.66
C LYS A 128 9.36 -4.30 -1.53
N ALA A 129 8.82 -5.48 -1.83
CA ALA A 129 8.55 -6.49 -0.81
C ALA A 129 9.84 -6.89 -0.08
N ILE A 130 10.95 -7.06 -0.82
CA ILE A 130 12.27 -7.36 -0.22
C ILE A 130 12.74 -6.22 0.69
N PHE A 131 12.61 -4.96 0.25
CA PHE A 131 12.98 -3.81 1.08
C PHE A 131 12.15 -3.75 2.36
N PHE A 132 10.83 -3.94 2.26
CA PHE A 132 9.95 -3.91 3.43
C PHE A 132 10.25 -5.03 4.41
N ALA A 133 10.60 -6.24 3.94
CA ALA A 133 11.03 -7.32 4.83
C ALA A 133 12.24 -6.89 5.69
N HIS A 134 13.28 -6.30 5.07
CA HIS A 134 14.45 -5.81 5.80
C HIS A 134 14.11 -4.65 6.76
N LEU A 135 13.21 -3.76 6.34
CA LEU A 135 12.78 -2.64 7.17
C LEU A 135 12.00 -3.11 8.40
N ILE A 136 11.16 -4.14 8.24
CA ILE A 136 10.41 -4.74 9.35
C ILE A 136 11.38 -5.36 10.36
N ASP A 137 12.39 -6.10 9.91
CA ASP A 137 13.43 -6.66 10.80
C ASP A 137 14.16 -5.56 11.60
N GLN A 138 14.42 -4.40 11.00
CA GLN A 138 15.02 -3.25 11.69
C GLN A 138 14.08 -2.62 12.72
N ILE A 139 12.80 -2.48 12.38
CA ILE A 139 11.77 -1.94 13.29
C ILE A 139 11.62 -2.86 14.50
N ASP A 140 11.57 -4.17 14.30
CA ASP A 140 11.38 -5.16 15.37
C ASP A 140 12.62 -5.31 16.28
N ALA A 141 13.81 -4.94 15.79
CA ALA A 141 15.06 -4.97 16.55
C ALA A 141 15.33 -3.69 17.37
N SER A 142 14.50 -2.65 17.23
CA SER A 142 14.64 -1.32 17.87
C SER A 142 13.83 -1.20 19.15
#